data_AF-A0A563U8W9-F1
#
_entry.id   AF-A0A563U8W9-F1
#
_cell.length_a   1.000
_cell.length_b   1.000
_cell.length_c   1.000
_cell.angle_alpha   90.00
_cell.angle_beta   90.00
_cell.angle_gamma   90.00
#
_symmetry.space_group_name_H-M   'P 1'
#
loop_
_entity.id
_entity.type
_entity.pdbx_description
1 polymer ?
#
loop_
_entity_poly.entity_id
_entity_poly.type
_entity_poly.pdbx_seq_one_letter_code
_entity_poly.pdbx_strand_id
1 'polypeptide(L)'
;MTKLFIKGTFLTLAFAVISLAAKAQIGYDYAQYDLGLGGAYNTVYGDAQTTKGTPSAAVSFNFNQTPYANYIFEVQAGTLEGGDKLSTTGRYFKNSYTALVFRGQLQAGEIIDYSGGGIMAGLKNLYLSTGVGYVLNNMKDINRVSQKLQYPNGDPFYSGGLNKSNELYIPARIGYEFKFFNQYSQPSFKIDVGYQLNFDLTDNLDGFTAGKSKDVWSQISINLKFALGGVTSYRKTL
;
A
#
# COMPACT_ATOMS: atom_id res chain seq x y z
N MET A 1 54.89 -14.43 -41.92
CA MET A 1 53.52 -13.89 -42.03
C MET A 1 52.46 -14.82 -41.44
N THR A 2 52.53 -16.13 -41.67
CA THR A 2 51.57 -17.16 -41.16
C THR A 2 51.38 -17.18 -39.64
N LYS A 3 52.45 -17.02 -38.84
CA LYS A 3 52.35 -16.96 -37.36
C LYS A 3 51.55 -15.75 -36.85
N LEU A 4 51.60 -14.62 -37.57
CA LEU A 4 50.86 -13.41 -37.20
C LEU A 4 49.37 -13.59 -37.50
N PHE A 5 49.07 -14.23 -38.64
CA PHE A 5 47.72 -14.56 -39.07
C PHE A 5 47.02 -15.51 -38.09
N ILE A 6 47.69 -16.59 -37.67
CA ILE A 6 47.14 -17.56 -36.70
C ILE A 6 46.86 -16.90 -35.34
N LYS A 7 47.77 -16.05 -34.86
CA LYS A 7 47.57 -15.31 -33.60
C LYS A 7 46.39 -14.34 -33.69
N GLY A 8 46.25 -13.62 -34.80
CA GLY A 8 45.12 -12.72 -35.03
C GLY A 8 43.79 -13.47 -35.04
N THR A 9 43.69 -14.57 -35.79
CA THR A 9 42.47 -15.38 -35.85
C THR A 9 42.08 -15.96 -34.50
N PHE A 10 43.05 -16.46 -33.72
CA PHE A 10 42.79 -16.99 -32.38
C PHE A 10 42.29 -15.90 -31.42
N LEU A 11 42.90 -14.70 -31.47
CA LEU A 11 42.49 -13.58 -30.63
C LEU A 11 41.06 -13.13 -30.95
N THR A 12 40.70 -13.05 -32.24
CA THR A 12 39.36 -12.69 -32.68
C THR A 12 38.32 -13.73 -32.25
N LEU A 13 38.66 -15.02 -32.36
CA LEU A 13 37.79 -16.10 -31.92
C LEU A 13 37.57 -16.06 -30.40
N ALA A 14 38.64 -15.80 -29.63
CA ALA A 14 38.56 -15.65 -28.18
C ALA A 14 37.66 -14.46 -27.78
N PHE A 15 37.82 -13.30 -28.43
CA PHE A 15 36.93 -12.15 -28.18
C PHE A 15 35.48 -12.43 -28.58
N ALA A 16 35.23 -13.13 -29.68
CA ALA A 16 33.89 -13.52 -30.08
C ALA A 16 33.23 -14.43 -29.02
N VAL A 17 33.95 -15.43 -28.50
CA VAL A 17 33.44 -16.31 -27.43
C VAL A 17 33.16 -15.54 -26.14
N ILE A 18 34.05 -14.60 -25.76
CA ILE A 18 33.82 -13.74 -24.58
C ILE A 18 32.61 -12.83 -24.78
N SER A 19 32.38 -12.31 -25.99
CA SER A 19 31.19 -11.50 -26.29
C SER A 19 29.88 -12.30 -26.24
N LEU A 20 29.91 -13.60 -26.54
CA LEU A 20 28.76 -14.49 -26.39
C LEU A 20 28.47 -14.83 -24.93
N ALA A 21 29.50 -14.81 -24.08
CA ALA A 21 29.36 -14.96 -22.63
C ALA A 21 28.97 -13.65 -21.91
N ALA A 22 29.11 -12.51 -22.59
CA ALA A 22 28.70 -11.21 -22.07
C ALA A 22 27.16 -11.12 -22.05
N LYS A 23 26.56 -11.39 -20.88
CA LYS A 23 25.16 -11.05 -20.66
C LYS A 23 25.05 -9.53 -20.54
N ALA A 24 24.35 -8.89 -21.47
CA ALA A 24 23.89 -7.51 -21.30
C ALA A 24 22.93 -7.50 -20.10
N GLN A 25 23.43 -7.13 -18.92
CA GLN A 25 22.61 -7.00 -17.74
C GLN A 25 21.76 -5.74 -17.91
N ILE A 26 20.44 -5.91 -17.91
CA ILE A 26 19.48 -4.83 -18.11
C ILE A 26 19.57 -3.89 -16.90
N GLY A 27 20.13 -2.70 -17.11
CA GLY A 27 20.07 -1.62 -16.14
C GLY A 27 18.68 -0.98 -16.14
N TYR A 28 18.16 -0.67 -14.96
CA TYR A 28 16.88 0.02 -14.80
C TYR A 28 17.11 1.39 -14.21
N ASP A 29 16.72 2.41 -14.95
CA ASP A 29 16.71 3.78 -14.46
C ASP A 29 15.45 4.03 -13.65
N TYR A 30 15.60 4.66 -12.49
CA TYR A 30 14.49 5.02 -11.62
C TYR A 30 14.75 6.31 -10.87
N ALA A 31 13.68 6.98 -10.44
CA ALA A 31 13.77 8.13 -9.55
C ALA A 31 13.80 7.67 -8.09
N GLN A 32 14.74 8.20 -7.30
CA GLN A 32 14.88 7.84 -5.88
C GLN A 32 13.71 8.32 -5.04
N TYR A 33 13.05 9.40 -5.44
CA TYR A 33 11.96 9.98 -4.67
C TYR A 33 10.70 10.08 -5.53
N ASP A 34 9.53 9.84 -4.94
CA ASP A 34 8.25 10.17 -5.56
C ASP A 34 7.33 10.90 -4.57
N LEU A 35 6.59 11.88 -5.06
CA LEU A 35 5.43 12.44 -4.35
C LEU A 35 4.16 11.79 -4.86
N GLY A 36 3.34 11.24 -3.95
CA GLY A 36 2.08 10.61 -4.28
C GLY A 36 0.87 11.41 -3.79
N LEU A 37 -0.19 11.40 -4.58
CA LEU A 37 -1.52 11.89 -4.23
C LEU A 37 -2.53 10.82 -4.56
N GLY A 38 -3.49 10.54 -3.70
CA GLY A 38 -4.47 9.51 -3.98
C GLY A 38 -5.75 9.61 -3.19
N GLY A 39 -6.72 8.81 -3.63
CA GLY A 39 -8.00 8.62 -2.98
C GLY A 39 -8.22 7.16 -2.65
N ALA A 40 -8.96 6.91 -1.58
CA ALA A 40 -9.34 5.56 -1.19
C ALA A 40 -10.82 5.50 -0.77
N TYR A 41 -11.35 4.29 -0.86
CA TYR A 41 -12.68 3.93 -0.36
C TYR A 41 -12.51 2.94 0.79
N ASN A 42 -12.90 3.35 1.98
CA ASN A 42 -12.71 2.64 3.23
C ASN A 42 -13.98 1.89 3.62
N THR A 43 -13.84 0.66 4.11
CA THR A 43 -14.94 -0.11 4.71
C THR A 43 -14.49 -0.62 6.07
N VAL A 44 -15.24 -0.29 7.12
CA VAL A 44 -14.94 -0.77 8.49
C VAL A 44 -15.68 -2.06 8.77
N TYR A 45 -14.96 -3.02 9.34
CA TYR A 45 -15.47 -4.25 9.92
C TYR A 45 -15.20 -4.19 11.43
N GLY A 46 -16.12 -3.56 12.15
CA GLY A 46 -16.09 -3.46 13.62
C GLY A 46 -17.37 -4.01 14.23
N ASP A 47 -17.74 -3.52 15.42
CA ASP A 47 -18.91 -4.02 16.16
C ASP A 47 -20.25 -3.50 15.64
N ALA A 48 -20.23 -2.55 14.71
CA ALA A 48 -21.42 -2.10 14.01
C ALA A 48 -21.91 -3.19 13.03
N GLN A 49 -23.21 -3.47 13.09
CA GLN A 49 -23.81 -4.62 12.37
C GLN A 49 -23.82 -4.48 10.86
N THR A 50 -23.79 -3.25 10.35
CA THR A 50 -23.73 -2.95 8.92
C THR A 50 -22.47 -2.19 8.61
N THR A 51 -21.85 -2.50 7.47
CA THR A 51 -20.66 -1.80 7.01
C THR A 51 -21.07 -0.70 6.05
N LYS A 52 -20.43 0.47 6.15
CA LYS A 52 -20.60 1.58 5.20
C LYS A 52 -19.27 1.92 4.59
N GLY A 53 -19.32 2.21 3.30
CA GLY A 53 -18.13 2.62 2.58
C GLY A 53 -18.00 4.14 2.54
N THR A 54 -16.79 4.64 2.76
CA THR A 54 -16.52 6.07 2.97
C THR A 54 -15.23 6.50 2.27
N PRO A 55 -15.18 7.69 1.66
CA PRO A 55 -13.98 8.15 0.96
C PRO A 55 -12.91 8.69 1.93
N SER A 56 -11.64 8.56 1.52
CA SER A 56 -10.49 9.24 2.12
C SER A 56 -9.53 9.72 1.03
N ALA A 57 -8.66 10.65 1.41
CA ALA A 57 -7.58 11.16 0.57
C ALA A 57 -6.24 10.96 1.26
N ALA A 58 -5.18 10.84 0.48
CA ALA A 58 -3.84 10.60 0.97
C ALA A 58 -2.80 11.40 0.18
N VAL A 59 -1.76 11.83 0.90
CA VAL A 59 -0.52 12.36 0.34
C VAL A 59 0.61 11.47 0.82
N SER A 60 1.53 11.09 -0.08
CA SER A 60 2.66 10.25 0.27
C SER A 60 3.99 10.80 -0.25
N PHE A 61 5.04 10.48 0.49
CA PHE A 61 6.43 10.60 0.09
C PHE A 61 7.03 9.20 0.02
N ASN A 62 7.62 8.87 -1.12
CA ASN A 62 8.14 7.55 -1.40
C ASN A 62 9.66 7.65 -1.62
N PHE A 63 10.43 6.83 -0.92
CA PHE A 63 11.86 6.66 -1.13
C PHE A 63 12.12 5.28 -1.74
N ASN A 64 12.52 5.25 -3.00
CA ASN A 64 12.86 4.04 -3.73
C ASN A 64 14.32 3.67 -3.46
N GLN A 65 14.55 2.58 -2.73
CA GLN A 65 15.89 2.01 -2.53
C GLN A 65 16.34 1.26 -3.80
N THR A 66 15.39 0.60 -4.47
CA THR A 66 15.53 -0.01 -5.79
C THR A 66 14.29 0.32 -6.63
N PRO A 67 14.25 0.01 -7.93
CA PRO A 67 13.05 0.13 -8.75
C PRO A 67 11.86 -0.72 -8.25
N TYR A 68 12.10 -1.67 -7.33
CA TYR A 68 11.13 -2.65 -6.85
C TYR A 68 11.05 -2.73 -5.32
N ALA A 69 11.87 -2.00 -4.57
CA ALA A 69 11.82 -1.92 -3.11
C ALA A 69 11.80 -0.46 -2.68
N ASN A 70 10.76 -0.06 -1.95
CA ASN A 70 10.62 1.32 -1.50
C ASN A 70 10.01 1.44 -0.10
N TYR A 71 10.27 2.58 0.51
CA TYR A 71 9.72 3.00 1.79
C TYR A 71 8.76 4.16 1.56
N ILE A 72 7.60 4.11 2.19
CA ILE A 72 6.51 5.05 1.95
C ILE A 72 6.09 5.66 3.27
N PHE A 73 6.13 6.99 3.32
CA PHE A 73 5.50 7.79 4.35
C PHE A 73 4.22 8.38 3.79
N GLU A 74 3.10 8.22 4.47
CA GLU A 74 1.80 8.66 3.98
C GLU A 74 1.00 9.32 5.10
N VAL A 75 0.33 10.42 4.74
CA VAL A 75 -0.68 11.06 5.58
C VAL A 75 -2.03 10.85 4.91
N GLN A 76 -2.96 10.23 5.62
CA GLN A 76 -4.33 10.02 5.16
C GLN A 76 -5.31 10.84 6.00
N ALA A 77 -6.37 11.33 5.37
CA ALA A 77 -7.50 11.93 6.06
C ALA A 77 -8.81 11.47 5.42
N GLY A 78 -9.81 11.18 6.25
CA GLY A 78 -11.08 10.69 5.75
C GLY A 78 -12.14 10.56 6.82
N THR A 79 -13.21 9.85 6.44
CA THR A 79 -14.28 9.45 7.35
C THR A 79 -14.35 7.93 7.35
N LEU A 80 -14.76 7.35 8.46
CA LEU A 80 -15.12 5.95 8.64
C LEU A 80 -16.54 5.92 9.20
N GLU A 81 -17.41 5.08 8.62
CA GLU A 81 -18.80 4.95 9.06
C GLU A 81 -19.20 3.49 9.14
N GLY A 82 -20.10 3.20 10.07
CA GLY A 82 -20.70 1.88 10.20
C GLY A 82 -22.02 1.96 10.96
N GLY A 83 -22.83 0.93 10.77
CA GLY A 83 -24.10 0.76 11.47
C GLY A 83 -25.27 1.54 10.88
N ASP A 84 -26.44 1.27 11.44
CA ASP A 84 -27.70 1.86 11.03
C ASP A 84 -28.61 2.03 12.27
N LYS A 85 -29.39 3.11 12.31
CA LYS A 85 -30.45 3.32 13.31
C LYS A 85 -31.51 2.21 13.23
N LEU A 86 -31.73 1.67 12.03
CA LEU A 86 -32.70 0.61 11.77
C LEU A 86 -32.14 -0.81 12.04
N SER A 87 -30.83 -0.95 12.30
CA SER A 87 -30.19 -2.23 12.64
C SER A 87 -30.77 -2.83 13.94
N THR A 88 -30.52 -4.11 14.24
CA THR A 88 -31.10 -4.78 15.42
C THR A 88 -30.57 -4.22 16.72
N THR A 89 -29.33 -3.71 16.76
CA THR A 89 -28.80 -2.94 17.91
C THR A 89 -29.09 -1.45 17.81
N GLY A 90 -29.39 -0.92 16.62
CA GLY A 90 -29.52 0.52 16.38
C GLY A 90 -28.20 1.28 16.54
N ARG A 91 -27.07 0.58 16.63
CA ARG A 91 -25.73 1.19 16.76
C ARG A 91 -25.28 1.72 15.41
N TYR A 92 -24.73 2.92 15.43
CA TYR A 92 -24.04 3.52 14.29
C TYR A 92 -22.97 4.48 14.81
N PHE A 93 -21.95 4.69 13.99
CA PHE A 93 -20.89 5.65 14.24
C PHE A 93 -20.46 6.34 12.95
N LYS A 94 -19.96 7.56 13.12
CA LYS A 94 -19.30 8.37 12.10
C LYS A 94 -18.04 8.96 12.71
N ASN A 95 -16.91 8.48 12.27
CA ASN A 95 -15.59 8.84 12.74
C ASN A 95 -14.86 9.64 11.67
N SER A 96 -14.33 10.81 12.02
CA SER A 96 -13.38 11.51 11.15
C SER A 96 -11.97 11.17 11.63
N TYR A 97 -11.16 10.61 10.73
CA TYR A 97 -9.83 10.13 11.07
C TYR A 97 -8.74 10.86 10.32
N THR A 98 -7.56 10.93 10.94
CA THR A 98 -6.29 11.28 10.30
C THR A 98 -5.29 10.20 10.64
N ALA A 99 -4.59 9.66 9.64
CA ALA A 99 -3.60 8.60 9.85
C ALA A 99 -2.24 9.00 9.32
N LEU A 100 -1.20 8.65 10.08
CA LEU A 100 0.20 8.69 9.67
C LEU A 100 0.66 7.25 9.44
N VAL A 101 1.22 6.96 8.28
CA VAL A 101 1.57 5.59 7.89
C VAL A 101 3.01 5.55 7.43
N PHE A 102 3.78 4.62 7.98
CA PHE A 102 5.08 4.26 7.46
C PHE A 102 5.07 2.80 7.04
N ARG A 103 5.38 2.52 5.77
CA ARG A 103 5.37 1.16 5.23
C ARG A 103 6.53 0.88 4.30
N GLY A 104 7.01 -0.35 4.32
CA GLY A 104 7.89 -0.89 3.30
C GLY A 104 7.06 -1.60 2.23
N GLN A 105 7.49 -1.53 0.98
CA GLN A 105 6.85 -2.20 -0.13
C GLN A 105 7.91 -2.92 -0.97
N LEU A 106 7.60 -4.17 -1.30
CA LEU A 106 8.42 -5.03 -2.13
C LEU A 106 7.61 -5.52 -3.33
N GLN A 107 8.09 -5.19 -4.52
CA GLN A 107 7.50 -5.61 -5.78
C GLN A 107 8.15 -6.92 -6.27
N ALA A 108 7.39 -7.76 -6.96
CA ALA A 108 7.83 -9.07 -7.40
C ALA A 108 9.08 -9.02 -8.29
N GLY A 109 9.29 -7.93 -9.04
CA GLY A 109 10.46 -7.70 -9.88
C GLY A 109 11.80 -7.71 -9.14
N GLU A 110 11.81 -7.45 -7.83
CA GLU A 110 13.04 -7.61 -7.03
C GLU A 110 13.44 -9.09 -6.92
N ILE A 111 12.46 -10.01 -6.89
CA ILE A 111 12.69 -11.43 -6.63
C ILE A 111 12.72 -12.24 -7.93
N ILE A 112 11.75 -12.04 -8.83
CA ILE A 112 11.60 -12.87 -10.03
C ILE A 112 12.57 -12.46 -11.15
N ASP A 113 12.96 -13.42 -11.98
CA ASP A 113 13.58 -13.13 -13.27
C ASP A 113 12.49 -12.97 -14.33
N TYR A 114 12.45 -11.81 -14.96
CA TYR A 114 11.48 -11.44 -15.98
C TYR A 114 12.14 -11.13 -17.33
N SER A 115 13.42 -11.48 -17.49
CA SER A 115 14.19 -11.30 -18.73
C SER A 115 13.66 -12.13 -19.90
N GLY A 116 13.00 -13.27 -19.62
CA GLY A 116 12.44 -14.18 -20.62
C GLY A 116 11.10 -13.75 -21.26
N GLY A 117 10.53 -12.60 -20.86
CA GLY A 117 9.24 -12.11 -21.37
C GLY A 117 8.01 -12.89 -20.87
N GLY A 118 6.80 -12.46 -21.29
CA GLY A 118 5.54 -13.13 -20.95
C GLY A 118 4.93 -12.74 -19.58
N ILE A 119 4.30 -13.71 -18.90
CA ILE A 119 3.56 -13.50 -17.64
C ILE A 119 4.43 -12.86 -16.55
N MET A 120 5.71 -13.27 -16.43
CA MET A 120 6.63 -12.75 -15.42
C MET A 120 6.93 -11.24 -15.61
N ALA A 121 6.96 -10.79 -16.87
CA ALA A 121 7.11 -9.36 -17.17
C ALA A 121 5.87 -8.55 -16.76
N GLY A 122 4.69 -9.15 -16.81
CA GLY A 122 3.43 -8.55 -16.34
C GLY A 122 3.35 -8.49 -14.81
N LEU A 123 3.80 -9.52 -14.11
CA LEU A 123 3.73 -9.62 -12.64
C LEU A 123 4.77 -8.80 -11.90
N LYS A 124 5.84 -8.32 -12.56
CA LYS A 124 6.98 -7.66 -11.88
C LYS A 124 6.62 -6.44 -11.02
N ASN A 125 5.52 -5.74 -11.34
CA ASN A 125 5.07 -4.57 -10.57
C ASN A 125 3.96 -4.88 -9.55
N LEU A 126 3.56 -6.16 -9.43
CA LEU A 126 2.74 -6.61 -8.31
C LEU A 126 3.57 -6.48 -7.04
N TYR A 127 2.97 -6.01 -5.95
CA TYR A 127 3.69 -5.78 -4.71
C TYR A 127 2.92 -6.23 -3.48
N LEU A 128 3.69 -6.50 -2.43
CA LEU A 128 3.23 -6.60 -1.06
C LEU A 128 3.85 -5.46 -0.25
N SER A 129 3.06 -4.89 0.65
CA SER A 129 3.50 -3.81 1.52
C SER A 129 2.93 -3.98 2.92
N THR A 130 3.75 -3.68 3.91
CA THR A 130 3.35 -3.71 5.32
C THR A 130 4.16 -2.70 6.11
N GLY A 131 3.69 -2.35 7.32
CA GLY A 131 4.38 -1.37 8.15
C GLY A 131 3.65 -1.08 9.45
N VAL A 132 3.72 0.17 9.87
CA VAL A 132 3.04 0.69 11.07
C VAL A 132 2.25 1.94 10.71
N GLY A 133 1.05 2.02 11.23
CA GLY A 133 0.19 3.18 11.11
C GLY A 133 -0.21 3.71 12.48
N TYR A 134 -0.43 5.02 12.55
CA TYR A 134 -0.96 5.71 13.72
C TYR A 134 -2.18 6.49 13.30
N VAL A 135 -3.34 6.17 13.84
CA VAL A 135 -4.62 6.79 13.50
C VAL A 135 -5.14 7.63 14.66
N LEU A 136 -5.58 8.84 14.35
CA LEU A 136 -6.25 9.77 15.24
C LEU A 136 -7.73 9.78 14.88
N ASN A 137 -8.57 9.29 15.78
CA ASN A 137 -9.99 9.13 15.60
C ASN A 137 -10.76 10.24 16.33
N ASN A 138 -11.85 10.70 15.73
CA ASN A 138 -12.74 11.72 16.28
C ASN A 138 -14.18 11.44 15.86
N MET A 139 -14.95 10.85 16.78
CA MET A 139 -16.36 10.55 16.61
C MET A 139 -17.16 11.84 16.42
N LYS A 140 -17.75 12.01 15.24
CA LYS A 140 -18.63 13.12 14.88
C LYS A 140 -20.08 12.82 15.21
N ASP A 141 -20.47 11.56 15.09
CA ASP A 141 -21.81 11.09 15.42
C ASP A 141 -21.71 9.64 15.89
N ILE A 142 -22.41 9.28 16.96
CA ILE A 142 -22.39 7.91 17.49
C ILE A 142 -23.62 7.65 18.35
N ASN A 143 -24.23 6.48 18.17
CA ASN A 143 -25.30 6.00 19.05
C ASN A 143 -24.84 4.86 19.95
N ARG A 144 -24.52 5.21 21.20
CA ARG A 144 -24.13 4.27 22.27
C ARG A 144 -25.30 3.67 23.03
N VAL A 145 -26.50 4.23 22.89
CA VAL A 145 -27.69 3.75 23.57
C VAL A 145 -28.53 2.94 22.59
N SER A 146 -28.61 1.64 22.80
CA SER A 146 -29.52 0.79 22.05
C SER A 146 -30.90 0.88 22.68
N GLN A 147 -31.87 1.42 21.94
CA GLN A 147 -33.27 1.35 22.34
C GLN A 147 -33.92 0.00 22.02
N LYS A 148 -33.22 -0.85 21.25
CA LYS A 148 -33.71 -2.15 20.79
C LYS A 148 -33.18 -3.33 21.62
N LEU A 149 -32.00 -3.18 22.20
CA LEU A 149 -31.49 -4.09 23.22
C LEU A 149 -31.76 -3.47 24.59
N GLN A 150 -32.41 -4.22 25.47
CA GLN A 150 -32.69 -3.81 26.85
C GLN A 150 -32.06 -4.79 27.82
N TYR A 151 -31.62 -4.29 28.97
CA TYR A 151 -31.26 -5.12 30.10
C TYR A 151 -32.52 -5.81 30.66
N PRO A 152 -32.40 -6.90 31.45
CA PRO A 152 -33.55 -7.58 32.04
C PRO A 152 -34.45 -6.70 32.92
N ASN A 153 -33.93 -5.55 33.38
CA ASN A 153 -34.67 -4.56 34.15
C ASN A 153 -35.44 -3.53 33.29
N GLY A 154 -35.39 -3.66 31.95
CA GLY A 154 -36.06 -2.77 31.00
C GLY A 154 -35.26 -1.54 30.57
N ASP A 155 -34.06 -1.32 31.12
CA ASP A 155 -33.23 -0.17 30.75
C ASP A 155 -32.59 -0.35 29.36
N PRO A 156 -32.42 0.71 28.55
CA PRO A 156 -31.71 0.66 27.28
C PRO A 156 -30.26 0.18 27.46
N PHE A 157 -29.81 -0.72 26.58
CA PHE A 157 -28.44 -1.23 26.62
C PHE A 157 -27.44 -0.16 26.19
N TYR A 158 -26.45 0.12 27.03
CA TYR A 158 -25.40 1.10 26.76
C TYR A 158 -24.08 0.42 26.39
N SER A 159 -23.53 0.79 25.22
CA SER A 159 -22.17 0.44 24.82
C SER A 159 -21.24 1.61 25.14
N GLY A 160 -20.34 1.43 26.10
CA GLY A 160 -19.29 2.42 26.39
C GLY A 160 -18.36 2.67 25.20
N GLY A 161 -17.38 3.55 25.37
CA GLY A 161 -16.33 3.82 24.38
C GLY A 161 -15.90 5.29 24.34
N LEU A 162 -14.93 5.58 23.48
CA LEU A 162 -14.27 6.89 23.41
C LEU A 162 -14.78 7.75 22.25
N ASN A 163 -14.90 9.05 22.46
CA ASN A 163 -15.20 10.01 21.38
C ASN A 163 -13.95 10.42 20.60
N LYS A 164 -12.78 10.35 21.24
CA LYS A 164 -11.48 10.58 20.62
C LYS A 164 -10.56 9.47 21.08
N SER A 165 -9.89 8.84 20.13
CA SER A 165 -8.90 7.81 20.39
C SER A 165 -7.72 8.00 19.45
N ASN A 166 -6.62 7.39 19.82
CA ASN A 166 -5.39 7.38 19.06
C ASN A 166 -4.81 5.98 19.12
N GLU A 167 -4.62 5.37 17.96
CA GLU A 167 -4.47 3.93 17.86
C GLU A 167 -3.33 3.59 16.92
N LEU A 168 -2.61 2.53 17.25
CA LEU A 168 -1.59 1.97 16.37
C LEU A 168 -2.23 0.83 15.60
N TYR A 169 -1.93 0.74 14.31
CA TYR A 169 -2.45 -0.32 13.46
C TYR A 169 -1.35 -0.86 12.54
N ILE A 170 -1.55 -2.07 12.05
CA ILE A 170 -0.66 -2.71 11.10
C ILE A 170 -1.37 -2.75 9.74
N PRO A 171 -0.93 -1.98 8.74
CA PRO A 171 -1.42 -2.11 7.37
C PRO A 171 -0.79 -3.32 6.70
N ALA A 172 -1.59 -4.17 6.07
CA ALA A 172 -1.17 -5.19 5.13
C ALA A 172 -1.79 -4.88 3.76
N ARG A 173 -0.97 -4.66 2.75
CA ARG A 173 -1.40 -4.18 1.43
C ARG A 173 -0.84 -5.04 0.32
N ILE A 174 -1.70 -5.29 -0.67
CA ILE A 174 -1.33 -5.86 -1.97
C ILE A 174 -1.76 -4.88 -3.05
N GLY A 175 -0.97 -4.75 -4.10
CA GLY A 175 -1.34 -3.87 -5.20
C GLY A 175 -0.48 -4.05 -6.43
N TYR A 176 -0.75 -3.20 -7.41
CA TYR A 176 -0.06 -3.16 -8.67
C TYR A 176 0.30 -1.72 -9.03
N GLU A 177 1.55 -1.52 -9.47
CA GLU A 177 2.05 -0.20 -9.88
C GLU A 177 2.29 -0.14 -11.39
N PHE A 178 1.50 0.67 -12.08
CA PHE A 178 1.70 1.00 -13.49
C PHE A 178 2.74 2.11 -13.60
N LYS A 179 3.91 1.81 -14.15
CA LYS A 179 5.02 2.76 -14.33
C LYS A 179 5.02 3.28 -15.75
N PHE A 180 4.94 4.60 -15.91
CA PHE A 180 4.98 5.26 -17.20
C PHE A 180 6.35 5.90 -17.39
N PHE A 181 6.97 5.60 -18.52
CA PHE A 181 8.33 6.03 -18.83
C PHE A 181 8.32 7.14 -19.89
N ASN A 182 9.25 8.08 -19.77
CA ASN A 182 9.47 9.13 -20.78
C ASN A 182 10.26 8.59 -21.99
N GLN A 183 10.53 9.47 -22.96
CA GLN A 183 11.31 9.15 -24.16
C GLN A 183 12.73 8.62 -23.91
N TYR A 184 13.27 8.87 -22.70
CA TYR A 184 14.58 8.38 -22.26
C TYR A 184 14.48 7.10 -21.42
N SER A 185 13.31 6.43 -21.41
CA SER A 185 13.04 5.24 -20.59
C SER A 185 13.19 5.47 -19.09
N GLN A 186 13.00 6.71 -18.62
CA GLN A 186 13.01 7.06 -17.20
C GLN A 186 11.57 7.18 -16.68
N PRO A 187 11.25 6.67 -15.49
CA PRO A 187 9.89 6.74 -14.97
C PRO A 187 9.52 8.19 -14.66
N SER A 188 8.45 8.68 -15.29
CA SER A 188 7.96 10.04 -15.13
C SER A 188 6.85 10.13 -14.09
N PHE A 189 5.86 9.24 -14.20
CA PHE A 189 4.79 9.10 -13.22
C PHE A 189 4.36 7.63 -13.10
N LYS A 190 3.66 7.32 -12.01
CA LYS A 190 3.17 5.98 -11.70
C LYS A 190 1.72 6.07 -11.27
N ILE A 191 0.92 5.08 -11.67
CA ILE A 191 -0.43 4.87 -11.16
C ILE A 191 -0.39 3.62 -10.30
N ASP A 192 -0.76 3.75 -9.05
CA ASP A 192 -0.74 2.68 -8.07
C ASP A 192 -2.17 2.34 -7.66
N VAL A 193 -2.54 1.07 -7.80
CA VAL A 193 -3.84 0.55 -7.37
C VAL A 193 -3.58 -0.49 -6.29
N GLY A 194 -4.21 -0.33 -5.13
CA GLY A 194 -3.94 -1.19 -3.98
C GLY A 194 -5.18 -1.51 -3.16
N TYR A 195 -5.19 -2.73 -2.63
CA TYR A 195 -6.09 -3.16 -1.57
C TYR A 195 -5.31 -3.33 -0.27
N GLN A 196 -5.78 -2.68 0.79
CA GLN A 196 -5.14 -2.65 2.10
C GLN A 196 -6.13 -3.13 3.16
N LEU A 197 -5.66 -4.00 4.04
CA LEU A 197 -6.32 -4.35 5.29
C LEU A 197 -5.54 -3.70 6.43
N ASN A 198 -6.25 -3.07 7.36
CA ASN A 198 -5.65 -2.40 8.50
C ASN A 198 -6.12 -3.10 9.75
N PHE A 199 -5.18 -3.72 10.45
CA PHE A 199 -5.44 -4.41 11.70
C PHE A 199 -5.19 -3.45 12.85
N ASP A 200 -6.25 -3.00 13.50
CA ASP A 200 -6.11 -2.19 14.69
C ASP A 200 -5.50 -3.03 15.83
N LEU A 201 -4.56 -2.44 16.56
CA LEU A 201 -4.00 -3.08 17.75
C LEU A 201 -4.89 -2.86 18.98
N THR A 202 -5.80 -1.89 18.91
CA THR A 202 -6.81 -1.57 19.91
C THR A 202 -8.22 -1.75 19.34
N ASP A 203 -9.23 -1.23 20.04
CA ASP A 203 -10.65 -1.54 19.85
C ASP A 203 -11.51 -0.27 20.00
N ASN A 204 -10.98 0.90 19.65
CA ASN A 204 -11.69 2.18 19.81
C ASN A 204 -11.98 2.87 18.47
N LEU A 205 -11.79 2.16 17.35
CA LEU A 205 -11.91 2.74 16.01
C LEU A 205 -13.35 3.06 15.64
N ASP A 206 -14.31 2.28 16.13
CA ASP A 206 -15.75 2.50 15.97
C ASP A 206 -16.39 3.26 17.15
N GLY A 207 -15.61 3.54 18.20
CA GLY A 207 -16.04 4.29 19.38
C GLY A 207 -16.92 3.50 20.35
N PHE A 208 -17.01 2.18 20.20
CA PHE A 208 -17.63 1.24 21.13
C PHE A 208 -16.57 0.45 21.91
N THR A 209 -16.86 0.10 23.16
CA THR A 209 -16.11 -0.90 23.93
C THR A 209 -16.98 -2.15 24.02
N ALA A 210 -17.20 -2.79 22.88
CA ALA A 210 -17.95 -4.02 22.75
C ALA A 210 -17.08 -5.05 22.01
N GLY A 211 -17.64 -6.20 21.62
CA GLY A 211 -16.90 -7.11 20.73
C GLY A 211 -15.92 -8.07 21.42
N LYS A 212 -15.52 -9.10 20.67
CA LYS A 212 -14.49 -10.09 21.04
C LYS A 212 -13.27 -10.04 20.12
N SER A 213 -13.35 -9.26 19.05
CA SER A 213 -12.38 -9.18 17.96
C SER A 213 -12.01 -7.74 17.75
N LYS A 214 -10.72 -7.47 17.58
CA LYS A 214 -10.22 -6.13 17.27
C LYS A 214 -10.78 -5.63 15.94
N ASP A 215 -11.02 -4.33 15.87
CA ASP A 215 -11.48 -3.67 14.66
C ASP A 215 -10.51 -3.83 13.49
N VAL A 216 -11.08 -4.08 12.30
CA VAL A 216 -10.34 -4.12 11.04
C VAL A 216 -11.04 -3.21 10.04
N TRP A 217 -10.28 -2.43 9.27
CA TRP A 217 -10.86 -1.74 8.12
C TRP A 217 -10.08 -2.01 6.84
N SER A 218 -10.80 -2.16 5.75
CA SER A 218 -10.24 -2.32 4.41
C SER A 218 -10.25 -1.00 3.65
N GLN A 219 -9.33 -0.86 2.71
CA GLN A 219 -9.22 0.29 1.82
C GLN A 219 -8.90 -0.20 0.40
N ILE A 220 -9.69 0.26 -0.57
CA ILE A 220 -9.33 0.18 -1.99
C ILE A 220 -8.85 1.57 -2.39
N SER A 221 -7.65 1.69 -2.97
CA SER A 221 -7.02 2.98 -3.25
C SER A 221 -6.46 3.08 -4.66
N ILE A 222 -6.46 4.30 -5.18
CA ILE A 222 -5.78 4.69 -6.42
C ILE A 222 -4.91 5.90 -6.11
N ASN A 223 -3.62 5.81 -6.42
CA ASN A 223 -2.63 6.85 -6.15
C ASN A 223 -1.88 7.21 -7.44
N LEU A 224 -1.70 8.50 -7.67
CA LEU A 224 -0.81 9.06 -8.68
C LEU A 224 0.50 9.43 -8.00
N LYS A 225 1.63 8.90 -8.49
CA LYS A 225 2.97 9.21 -7.99
C LYS A 225 3.79 9.90 -9.06
N PHE A 226 4.42 11.00 -8.69
CA PHE A 226 5.28 11.79 -9.57
C PHE A 226 6.72 11.65 -9.13
N ALA A 227 7.59 11.26 -10.06
CA ALA A 227 9.02 11.15 -9.83
C ALA A 227 9.61 12.52 -9.49
N LEU A 228 10.41 12.58 -8.43
CA LEU A 228 11.15 13.77 -8.00
C LEU A 228 12.65 13.48 -8.01
N GLY A 229 13.42 14.44 -8.54
CA GLY A 229 14.87 14.42 -8.47
C GLY A 229 15.56 13.70 -9.64
N GLY A 230 16.81 13.30 -9.39
CA GLY A 230 17.71 12.71 -10.39
C GLY A 230 17.44 11.23 -10.68
N VAL A 231 17.92 10.80 -11.83
CA VAL A 231 17.84 9.42 -12.29
C VAL A 231 18.95 8.62 -11.65
N THR A 232 18.60 7.47 -11.07
CA THR A 232 19.55 6.50 -10.54
C THR A 232 19.47 5.23 -11.36
N SER A 233 20.63 4.73 -11.78
CA SER A 233 20.71 3.45 -12.47
C SER A 233 20.81 2.31 -11.45
N TYR A 234 19.91 1.35 -11.57
CA TYR A 234 19.91 0.12 -10.79
C TYR A 234 20.37 -1.05 -11.63
N ARG A 235 21.24 -1.87 -11.06
CA ARG A 235 21.71 -3.11 -11.66
C ARG A 235 21.32 -4.26 -10.74
N LYS A 236 20.41 -5.13 -11.21
CA LYS A 236 20.06 -6.34 -10.48
C LYS A 236 21.24 -7.30 -10.56
N THR A 237 21.89 -7.56 -9.43
CA THR A 237 22.90 -8.62 -9.33
C THR A 237 22.13 -9.94 -9.25
N LEU A 238 22.17 -10.72 -10.33
CA LEU A 238 21.75 -12.12 -10.34
C LEU A 238 22.88 -12.99 -9.80
#